data_AF-A0A966BGP7-F1
#
_entry.id   AF-A0A966BGP7-F1
#
_cell.length_a   1.000
_cell.length_b   1.000
_cell.length_c   1.000
_cell.angle_alpha   90.00
_cell.angle_beta   90.00
_cell.angle_gamma   90.00
#
_symmetry.space_group_name_H-M   'P 1'
#
loop_
_entity.id
_entity.type
_entity.pdbx_description
1 polymer ?
#
loop_
_entity_poly.entity_id
_entity_poly.type
_entity_poly.pdbx_seq_one_letter_code
_entity_poly.pdbx_strand_id
1 'polypeptide(L)'
;QDRFDLQEKLQVHGIAAHIVVDSADAVADPQLTHRNHFRRVPQTYAGETIVEGSHYQFSRTPSETLWGGPPIGEHTFEVLSDMLGYSGDQIADLAAAEALY
;
A
#
# COMPACT_ATOMS: atom_id res chain seq x y z
N GLN A 1 -24.54 5.01 25.72
CA GLN A 1 -24.82 4.12 24.57
C GLN A 1 -23.50 3.88 23.88
N ASP A 2 -23.28 2.67 23.38
CA ASP A 2 -22.13 2.40 22.51
C ASP A 2 -22.23 3.23 21.22
N ARG A 3 -21.09 3.62 20.65
CA ARG A 3 -21.02 4.46 19.45
C ARG A 3 -21.63 3.77 18.22
N PHE A 4 -21.42 2.46 18.07
CA PHE A 4 -21.98 1.65 16.99
C PHE A 4 -23.48 1.43 17.17
N ASP A 5 -23.93 1.15 18.40
CA ASP A 5 -25.36 1.00 18.71
C ASP A 5 -26.17 2.26 18.36
N LEU A 6 -25.62 3.44 18.69
CA LEU A 6 -26.28 4.71 18.38
C LEU A 6 -26.32 4.97 16.87
N GLN A 7 -25.22 4.68 16.15
CA GLN A 7 -25.19 4.75 14.69
C GLN A 7 -26.30 3.89 14.08
N GLU A 8 -26.37 2.61 14.46
CA GLU A 8 -27.36 1.67 13.92
C GLU A 8 -28.79 2.16 14.20
N LYS A 9 -29.07 2.61 15.42
CA LYS A 9 -30.37 3.14 15.81
C LYS A 9 -30.81 4.33 14.93
N LEU A 10 -29.89 5.26 14.64
CA LEU A 10 -30.18 6.41 13.77
C LEU A 10 -30.41 5.97 12.32
N GLN A 11 -29.58 5.06 11.81
CA GLN A 11 -29.65 4.55 10.43
C GLN A 11 -30.95 3.78 10.17
N VAL A 12 -31.44 2.97 11.12
CA VAL A 12 -32.74 2.26 11.02
C VAL A 12 -33.92 3.22 10.87
N HIS A 13 -33.79 4.46 11.35
CA HIS A 13 -34.78 5.53 11.16
C HIS A 13 -34.51 6.39 9.92
N GLY A 14 -33.58 6.00 9.04
CA GLY A 14 -33.24 6.73 7.81
C GLY A 14 -32.37 7.96 8.01
N ILE A 15 -31.78 8.14 9.20
CA ILE A 15 -30.88 9.25 9.50
C ILE A 15 -29.47 8.87 9.05
N ALA A 16 -28.90 9.67 8.15
CA ALA A 16 -27.50 9.51 7.71
C ALA A 16 -26.56 9.89 8.87
N ALA A 17 -26.16 8.89 9.65
CA ALA A 17 -25.23 9.02 10.75
C ALA A 17 -24.11 7.98 10.60
N HIS A 18 -22.92 8.34 11.04
CA HIS A 18 -21.77 7.45 11.15
C HIS A 18 -20.95 7.85 12.36
N ILE A 19 -20.28 6.89 13.00
CA ILE A 19 -19.32 7.18 14.06
C ILE A 19 -18.13 7.98 13.51
N VAL A 20 -17.45 8.70 14.40
CA VAL A 20 -16.09 9.17 14.11
C VAL A 20 -15.16 7.96 14.24
N VAL A 21 -14.63 7.51 13.10
CA VAL A 21 -13.81 6.31 12.94
C VAL A 21 -12.37 6.62 13.30
N ASP A 22 -11.75 5.79 14.14
CA ASP A 22 -10.30 5.77 14.34
C ASP A 22 -9.62 4.70 13.48
N SER A 23 -8.28 4.61 13.53
CA SER A 23 -7.54 3.65 12.71
C SER A 23 -7.86 2.19 13.02
N ALA A 24 -8.15 1.84 14.29
CA ALA A 24 -8.49 0.48 14.67
C ALA A 24 -9.89 0.12 14.16
N ASP A 25 -10.84 1.06 14.25
CA ASP A 25 -12.19 0.93 13.68
C ASP A 25 -12.11 0.73 12.15
N ALA A 26 -11.29 1.53 11.45
CA ALA A 26 -11.16 1.45 10.00
C ALA A 26 -10.61 0.09 9.53
N VAL A 27 -9.60 -0.44 10.22
CA VAL A 27 -9.01 -1.75 9.87
C VAL A 27 -10.00 -2.89 10.13
N ALA A 28 -10.89 -2.75 11.11
CA ALA A 28 -11.93 -3.73 11.44
C ALA A 28 -13.24 -3.54 10.65
N ASP A 29 -13.37 -2.48 9.84
CA ASP A 29 -14.60 -2.14 9.15
C ASP A 29 -15.00 -3.24 8.14
N PRO A 30 -16.24 -3.79 8.22
CA PRO A 30 -16.69 -4.86 7.33
C PRO A 30 -16.71 -4.48 5.85
N GLN A 31 -16.99 -3.22 5.53
CA GLN A 31 -17.03 -2.73 4.15
C GLN A 31 -15.62 -2.56 3.59
N LEU A 32 -14.66 -2.05 4.37
CA LEU A 32 -13.25 -1.96 3.97
C LEU A 32 -12.62 -3.36 3.83
N THR A 33 -13.01 -4.30 4.69
CA THR A 33 -12.64 -5.72 4.57
C THR A 33 -13.20 -6.33 3.29
N HIS A 34 -14.49 -6.14 3.01
CA HIS A 34 -15.14 -6.62 1.79
C HIS A 34 -14.46 -6.08 0.51
N ARG A 35 -13.97 -4.83 0.57
CA ARG A 35 -13.26 -4.18 -0.54
C ARG A 35 -11.78 -4.55 -0.63
N ASN A 36 -11.25 -5.36 0.29
CA ASN A 36 -9.83 -5.67 0.42
C ASN A 36 -8.98 -4.39 0.40
N HIS A 37 -9.37 -3.40 1.20
CA HIS A 37 -8.75 -2.07 1.19
C HIS A 37 -7.40 -2.06 1.92
N PHE A 38 -7.33 -2.56 3.15
CA PHE A 38 -6.07 -2.75 3.87
C PHE A 38 -5.50 -4.13 3.55
N ARG A 39 -4.39 -4.18 2.82
CA ARG A 39 -3.80 -5.43 2.34
C ARG A 39 -2.52 -5.74 3.08
N ARG A 40 -2.37 -6.99 3.53
CA ARG A 40 -1.10 -7.51 4.03
C ARG A 40 -0.21 -7.88 2.85
N VAL A 41 1.00 -7.34 2.82
CA VAL A 41 1.91 -7.47 1.68
C VAL A 41 3.33 -7.77 2.15
N PRO A 42 4.14 -8.48 1.36
CA PRO A 42 5.53 -8.75 1.71
C PRO A 42 6.35 -7.45 1.74
N GLN A 43 7.29 -7.38 2.67
CA GLN A 43 8.20 -6.25 2.82
C GLN A 43 9.59 -6.74 3.24
N THR A 44 10.62 -6.34 2.49
CA THR A 44 11.98 -6.90 2.58
C THR A 44 12.58 -6.85 3.99
N TYR A 45 12.31 -5.81 4.77
CA TYR A 45 12.90 -5.61 6.11
C TYR A 45 12.01 -6.04 7.28
N ALA A 46 10.70 -6.19 7.06
CA ALA A 46 9.73 -6.46 8.12
C ALA A 46 9.00 -7.81 7.96
N GLY A 47 9.27 -8.56 6.87
CA GLY A 47 8.53 -9.75 6.48
C GLY A 47 7.21 -9.38 5.81
N GLU A 48 6.31 -8.77 6.55
CA GLU A 48 5.02 -8.27 6.05
C GLU A 48 4.71 -6.87 6.58
N THR A 49 3.89 -6.12 5.84
CA THR A 49 3.32 -4.83 6.25
C THR A 49 1.85 -4.73 5.82
N ILE A 50 1.16 -3.70 6.29
CA ILE A 50 -0.17 -3.33 5.80
C ILE A 50 -0.05 -2.07 4.95
N VAL A 51 -0.62 -2.10 3.75
CA VAL A 51 -0.74 -0.94 2.86
C VAL A 51 -2.19 -0.75 2.43
N GLU A 52 -2.53 0.50 2.09
CA GLU A 52 -3.80 0.83 1.45
C GLU A 52 -3.77 0.41 -0.03
N GLY A 53 -4.78 -0.35 -0.44
CA GLY A 53 -5.03 -0.66 -1.84
C GLY A 53 -5.81 0.45 -2.55
N SER A 54 -5.98 0.29 -3.86
CA SER A 54 -6.73 1.24 -4.68
C SER A 54 -8.12 1.54 -4.10
N HIS A 55 -8.48 2.82 -4.05
CA HIS A 55 -9.81 3.26 -3.60
C HIS A 55 -10.90 2.82 -4.60
N TYR A 56 -10.51 2.62 -5.85
CA TYR A 56 -11.37 2.25 -6.96
C TYR A 56 -11.20 0.78 -7.32
N GLN A 57 -12.32 0.13 -7.61
CA GLN A 57 -12.39 -1.25 -8.08
C GLN A 57 -12.71 -1.23 -9.57
N PHE A 58 -11.74 -1.61 -10.40
CA PHE A 58 -11.89 -1.63 -11.85
C PHE A 58 -12.16 -3.05 -12.32
N SER A 59 -13.30 -3.26 -12.98
CA SER A 59 -13.70 -4.59 -13.45
C SER A 59 -12.80 -5.15 -14.56
N ARG A 60 -12.14 -4.29 -15.34
CA ARG A 60 -11.27 -4.68 -16.46
C ARG A 60 -9.79 -4.74 -16.10
N THR A 61 -9.37 -3.95 -15.12
CA THR A 61 -7.96 -3.84 -14.69
C THR A 61 -7.91 -3.81 -13.17
N PRO A 62 -8.24 -4.92 -12.50
CA PRO A 62 -8.21 -4.98 -11.06
C PRO A 62 -6.86 -4.53 -10.50
N SER A 63 -6.89 -3.82 -9.37
CA SER A 63 -5.68 -3.42 -8.67
C SER A 63 -5.05 -4.65 -8.02
N GLU A 64 -4.05 -5.21 -8.68
CA GLU A 64 -3.30 -6.38 -8.26
C GLU A 64 -1.81 -6.01 -8.26
N THR A 65 -1.06 -6.49 -7.27
CA THR A 65 0.31 -6.06 -6.88
C THR A 65 0.32 -4.93 -5.87
N LEU A 66 0.53 -5.30 -4.61
CA LEU A 66 0.99 -4.40 -3.56
C LEU A 66 2.11 -5.11 -2.80
N TRP A 67 3.17 -4.37 -2.50
CA TRP A 67 4.36 -4.81 -1.77
C TRP A 67 4.84 -3.62 -0.94
N GLY A 68 5.65 -3.86 0.08
CA GLY A 68 6.08 -2.83 1.05
C GLY A 68 7.07 -1.78 0.51
N GLY A 69 7.29 -1.75 -0.80
CA GLY A 69 8.25 -0.87 -1.46
C GLY A 69 9.71 -1.35 -1.37
N PRO A 70 10.58 -0.82 -2.24
CA PRO A 70 11.96 -1.28 -2.32
C PRO A 70 12.81 -0.70 -1.19
N PRO A 71 13.81 -1.43 -0.70
CA PRO A 71 14.96 -0.80 -0.06
C PRO A 71 15.63 0.21 -0.98
N ILE A 72 16.34 1.16 -0.38
CA ILE A 72 17.11 2.13 -1.14
C ILE A 72 18.14 1.40 -2.02
N GLY A 73 18.17 1.75 -3.31
CA GLY A 73 19.10 1.19 -4.28
C GLY A 73 18.78 -0.21 -4.83
N GLU A 74 17.68 -0.86 -4.44
CA GLU A 74 17.36 -2.26 -4.82
C GLU A 74 17.44 -2.52 -6.33
N HIS A 75 16.94 -1.58 -7.15
CA HIS A 75 16.87 -1.73 -8.61
C HIS A 75 17.94 -0.90 -9.36
N THR A 76 18.90 -0.29 -8.66
CA THR A 76 19.90 0.61 -9.28
C THR A 76 20.67 -0.09 -10.40
N PHE A 77 21.14 -1.31 -10.15
CA PHE A 77 21.91 -2.08 -11.14
C PHE A 77 21.05 -2.47 -12.33
N GLU A 78 19.88 -3.08 -12.11
CA GLU A 78 18.94 -3.49 -13.16
C GLU A 78 18.58 -2.34 -14.09
N VAL A 79 18.27 -1.16 -13.54
CA VAL A 79 17.94 0.00 -14.37
C VAL A 79 19.13 0.47 -15.20
N LEU A 80 20.32 0.59 -14.59
CA LEU A 80 21.51 1.05 -15.31
C LEU A 80 21.96 0.06 -16.39
N SER A 81 21.97 -1.24 -16.09
CA SER A 81 22.40 -2.25 -17.06
C SER A 81 21.32 -2.55 -18.09
N ASP A 82 20.14 -2.97 -17.66
CA ASP A 82 19.18 -3.65 -18.54
C ASP A 82 18.30 -2.65 -19.29
N MET A 83 18.00 -1.51 -18.67
CA MET A 83 17.17 -0.46 -19.28
C MET A 83 17.98 0.62 -19.97
N LEU A 84 19.12 1.01 -19.39
CA LEU A 84 19.94 2.13 -19.90
C LEU A 84 21.20 1.68 -20.65
N GLY A 85 21.58 0.40 -20.58
CA GLY A 85 22.67 -0.16 -21.38
C GLY A 85 24.08 0.18 -20.87
N TYR A 86 24.24 0.54 -19.60
CA TYR A 86 25.55 0.83 -19.02
C TYR A 86 26.35 -0.46 -18.88
N SER A 87 27.64 -0.40 -19.20
CA SER A 87 28.56 -1.49 -18.90
C SER A 87 28.83 -1.58 -17.39
N GLY A 88 29.31 -2.75 -16.94
CA GLY A 88 29.74 -2.93 -15.56
C GLY A 88 30.81 -1.92 -15.14
N ASP A 89 31.72 -1.55 -16.05
CA ASP A 89 32.76 -0.55 -15.79
C ASP A 89 32.16 0.85 -15.57
N GLN A 90 31.19 1.25 -16.39
CA GLN A 90 30.50 2.55 -16.22
C GLN A 90 29.72 2.61 -14.91
N ILE A 91 29.09 1.51 -14.49
CA ILE A 91 28.38 1.43 -13.20
C ILE A 91 29.39 1.48 -12.04
N ALA A 92 30.54 0.81 -12.16
CA ALA A 92 31.60 0.85 -11.16
C ALA A 92 32.18 2.27 -11.01
N ASP A 93 32.35 3.01 -12.10
CA ASP A 93 32.78 4.40 -12.07
C ASP A 93 31.78 5.30 -11.33
N LEU A 94 30.48 5.11 -11.56
CA LEU A 94 29.42 5.82 -10.82
C LEU A 94 29.42 5.48 -9.34
N ALA A 95 29.64 4.21 -8.98
CA ALA A 95 29.75 3.78 -7.60
C ALA A 95 30.97 4.40 -6.91
N ALA A 96 32.13 4.41 -7.59
CA ALA A 96 33.37 5.00 -7.08
C ALA A 96 33.29 6.52 -6.92
N ALA A 97 32.47 7.18 -7.75
CA ALA A 97 32.17 8.60 -7.65
C ALA A 97 31.10 8.94 -6.59
N GLU A 98 30.62 7.95 -5.82
CA GLU A 98 29.53 8.10 -4.84
C GLU A 98 28.25 8.71 -5.46
N ALA A 99 28.01 8.41 -6.74
CA ALA A 99 26.85 8.89 -7.49
C ALA A 99 25.66 7.90 -7.45
N LEU A 100 25.85 6.74 -6.82
CA LEU A 100 24.81 5.73 -6.57
C LEU A 100 24.41 5.74 -5.09
N TYR A 101 23.18 5.31 -4.81
CA TYR A 101 22.73 5.02 -3.44
C TYR A 101 23.21 3.66 -2.95
#